data_AF-A0A9D3XGJ7-F1
#
_entry.id   AF-A0A9D3XGJ7-F1
#
_cell.length_a   1.000
_cell.length_b   1.000
_cell.length_c   1.000
_cell.angle_alpha   90.00
_cell.angle_beta   90.00
_cell.angle_gamma   90.00
#
_symmetry.space_group_name_H-M   'P 1'
#
loop_
_entity.id
_entity.type
_entity.pdbx_description
1 polymer ?
#
loop_
_entity_poly.entity_id
_entity_poly.type
_entity_poly.pdbx_seq_one_letter_code
_entity_poly.pdbx_strand_id
1 'polypeptide(L)'
;MQGSLVLSLLAVLLAAANGQDSCSCKNPPAKCSPSVNQCAVNFRDGACMFTLETVSSGGRDNETVYATCVENFATCRTGPISLTVGTDKQVRTNSMCCQSNLCNQNITMAVPPKSSLKNGLQCEACNDSNADQCKNRVNVSCMGSQDRCIDFAGTPVSSTTTPLILKGCATQSACELKVNGNFHYSKQTYTLTKADCVPATSKGSNAAIHALAFFPTLAGLLLVKQLS
;
A
#
# COMPACT_ATOMS: atom_id res chain seq x y z
N MET A 1 -48.43 33.13 -17.46
CA MET A 1 -46.96 33.32 -17.53
C MET A 1 -46.21 32.90 -16.26
N GLN A 2 -46.85 32.73 -15.10
CA GLN A 2 -46.17 32.29 -13.85
C GLN A 2 -45.80 30.79 -13.79
N GLY A 3 -46.58 29.89 -14.41
CA GLY A 3 -46.33 28.44 -14.32
C GLY A 3 -45.04 27.96 -15.02
N SER A 4 -44.63 28.63 -16.10
CA SER A 4 -43.42 28.24 -16.85
C SER A 4 -42.14 28.53 -16.06
N LEU A 5 -42.10 29.63 -15.31
CA LEU A 5 -40.94 30.03 -14.51
C LEU A 5 -40.68 29.07 -13.34
N VAL A 6 -41.75 28.57 -12.72
CA VAL A 6 -41.67 27.61 -11.61
C VAL A 6 -41.17 26.24 -12.10
N LEU A 7 -41.64 25.77 -13.26
CA LEU A 7 -41.12 24.53 -13.86
C LEU A 7 -39.64 24.65 -14.27
N SER A 8 -39.23 25.80 -14.81
CA SER A 8 -37.82 26.05 -15.15
C SER A 8 -36.93 26.10 -13.91
N LEU A 9 -37.37 26.74 -12.82
CA LEU A 9 -36.63 26.76 -11.56
C LEU A 9 -36.51 25.35 -10.94
N LEU A 10 -37.59 24.56 -10.97
CA LEU A 10 -37.56 23.17 -10.51
C LEU A 10 -36.62 22.31 -11.34
N ALA A 11 -36.58 22.48 -12.66
CA ALA A 11 -35.66 21.74 -13.53
C ALA A 11 -34.19 22.08 -13.25
N VAL A 12 -33.88 23.36 -12.98
CA VAL A 12 -32.53 23.80 -12.58
C VAL A 12 -32.16 23.28 -11.19
N LEU A 13 -33.09 23.30 -10.23
CA LEU A 13 -32.90 22.73 -8.89
C LEU A 13 -32.75 21.20 -8.92
N LEU A 14 -33.49 20.50 -9.79
CA LEU A 14 -33.35 19.06 -10.01
C LEU A 14 -32.06 18.71 -10.75
N ALA A 15 -31.58 19.56 -11.66
CA ALA A 15 -30.28 19.40 -12.31
C ALA A 15 -29.11 19.71 -11.37
N ALA A 16 -29.29 20.65 -10.42
CA ALA A 16 -28.32 20.91 -9.35
C ALA A 16 -28.36 19.85 -8.22
N ALA A 17 -29.52 19.23 -7.98
CA ALA A 17 -29.68 18.16 -6.99
C ALA A 17 -29.25 16.78 -7.53
N ASN A 18 -29.33 16.56 -8.85
CA ASN A 18 -28.90 15.33 -9.54
C ASN A 18 -27.60 15.51 -10.34
N GLY A 19 -26.99 16.70 -10.30
CA GLY A 19 -25.71 17.00 -10.93
C GLY A 19 -24.61 16.30 -10.15
N GLN A 20 -24.37 15.04 -10.49
CA GLN A 20 -23.19 14.32 -10.03
C GLN A 20 -21.98 14.96 -10.71
N ASP A 21 -21.38 15.97 -10.07
CA ASP A 21 -20.21 16.70 -10.55
C ASP A 21 -19.02 15.74 -10.74
N SER A 22 -19.00 15.09 -11.90
CA SER A 22 -17.93 14.21 -12.36
C SER A 22 -16.71 15.07 -12.68
N CYS A 23 -15.76 15.14 -11.75
CA CYS A 23 -14.55 15.92 -11.91
C CYS A 23 -13.41 15.07 -12.47
N SER A 24 -12.51 15.68 -13.25
CA SER A 24 -11.43 14.95 -13.94
C SER A 24 -10.07 15.11 -13.25
N CYS A 25 -9.33 14.01 -13.14
CA CYS A 25 -7.89 14.06 -12.84
C CYS A 25 -7.12 14.19 -14.17
N LYS A 26 -6.33 15.26 -14.36
CA LYS A 26 -5.52 15.48 -15.58
C LYS A 26 -4.06 15.10 -15.34
N ASN A 27 -3.30 14.76 -16.38
CA ASN A 27 -1.89 14.37 -16.31
C ASN A 27 -1.04 15.15 -15.26
N PRO A 28 -0.15 14.48 -14.51
CA PRO A 28 0.71 15.10 -13.50
C PRO A 28 1.80 16.01 -14.13
N PRO A 29 2.55 16.82 -13.34
CA PRO A 29 3.46 17.89 -13.84
C PRO A 29 4.51 17.41 -14.86
N ALA A 30 5.14 18.36 -15.57
CA ALA A 30 5.96 18.23 -16.80
C ALA A 30 7.05 17.13 -16.89
N LYS A 31 7.30 16.34 -15.84
CA LYS A 31 8.19 15.16 -15.81
C LYS A 31 7.45 13.81 -15.98
N CYS A 32 6.14 13.81 -16.20
CA CYS A 32 5.32 12.59 -16.23
C CYS A 32 5.05 12.06 -17.64
N SER A 33 5.00 10.74 -17.82
CA SER A 33 4.58 10.13 -19.08
C SER A 33 3.12 10.46 -19.41
N PRO A 34 2.77 10.72 -20.69
CA PRO A 34 1.45 11.21 -21.13
C PRO A 34 0.32 10.17 -21.09
N SER A 35 0.53 8.98 -20.52
CA SER A 35 -0.36 7.81 -20.65
C SER A 35 -1.40 7.67 -19.53
N VAL A 36 -1.69 8.70 -18.73
CA VAL A 36 -2.79 8.64 -17.75
C VAL A 36 -4.08 9.05 -18.44
N ASN A 37 -4.92 8.05 -18.74
CA ASN A 37 -6.28 8.28 -19.22
C ASN A 37 -7.01 9.18 -18.23
N GLN A 38 -7.66 10.24 -18.74
CA GLN A 38 -8.57 11.05 -17.95
C GLN A 38 -9.61 10.12 -17.32
N CYS A 39 -9.63 10.07 -15.99
CA CYS A 39 -10.67 9.39 -15.24
C CYS A 39 -11.58 10.45 -14.59
N ALA A 40 -12.83 10.07 -14.39
CA ALA A 40 -13.87 10.88 -13.77
C ALA A 40 -14.22 10.28 -12.41
N VAL A 41 -14.34 11.12 -11.38
CA VAL A 41 -14.76 10.68 -10.04
C VAL A 41 -15.72 11.69 -9.42
N ASN A 42 -16.65 11.19 -8.61
CA ASN A 42 -17.47 12.03 -7.74
C ASN A 42 -16.70 12.36 -6.46
N PHE A 43 -16.34 13.62 -6.25
CA PHE A 43 -15.56 14.05 -5.08
C PHE A 43 -16.33 14.07 -3.76
N ARG A 44 -17.64 13.79 -3.77
CA ARG A 44 -18.39 13.53 -2.52
C ARG A 44 -17.78 12.36 -1.76
N ASP A 45 -17.47 11.28 -2.49
CA ASP A 45 -17.05 10.01 -1.92
C ASP A 45 -15.66 9.58 -2.42
N GLY A 46 -15.22 10.03 -3.58
CA GLY A 46 -13.93 9.68 -4.19
C GLY A 46 -12.87 10.78 -4.15
N ALA A 47 -11.71 10.49 -4.76
CA ALA A 47 -10.55 11.39 -4.81
C ALA A 47 -9.69 11.15 -6.06
N CYS A 48 -8.87 12.14 -6.39
CA CYS A 48 -7.68 11.94 -7.21
C CYS A 48 -6.53 11.48 -6.31
N MET A 49 -5.81 10.45 -6.72
CA MET A 49 -4.63 9.91 -6.04
C MET A 49 -3.38 10.07 -6.92
N PHE A 50 -2.28 10.51 -6.32
CA PHE A 50 -0.98 10.65 -6.94
C PHE A 50 0.03 9.86 -6.15
N THR A 51 0.87 9.10 -6.84
CA THR A 51 1.97 8.35 -6.23
C THR A 51 3.24 8.63 -7.00
N LEU A 52 4.25 9.14 -6.30
CA LEU A 52 5.62 9.13 -6.77
C LEU A 52 6.28 7.86 -6.22
N GLU A 53 6.86 7.06 -7.10
CA GLU A 53 7.58 5.84 -6.77
C GLU A 53 9.03 5.94 -7.28
N THR A 54 9.96 5.40 -6.50
CA THR A 54 11.32 5.13 -6.94
C THR A 54 11.67 3.69 -6.62
N VAL A 55 11.93 2.91 -7.66
CA VAL A 55 12.43 1.53 -7.55
C VAL A 55 13.94 1.55 -7.75
N SER A 56 14.68 1.28 -6.69
CA SER A 56 16.13 1.10 -6.72
C SER A 56 16.44 -0.38 -6.91
N SER A 57 17.05 -0.76 -8.02
CA SER A 57 17.44 -2.15 -8.33
C SER A 57 18.78 -2.20 -9.06
N GLY A 58 19.73 -3.01 -8.56
CA GLY A 58 21.03 -3.21 -9.22
C GLY A 58 21.82 -1.91 -9.44
N GLY A 59 21.76 -0.98 -8.48
CA GLY A 59 22.43 0.32 -8.55
C GLY A 59 21.74 1.37 -9.44
N ARG A 60 20.61 1.04 -10.07
CA ARG A 60 19.81 1.98 -10.87
C ARG A 60 18.55 2.37 -10.11
N ASP A 61 18.17 3.64 -10.23
CA ASP A 61 16.90 4.15 -9.72
C ASP A 61 15.97 4.40 -10.91
N ASN A 62 14.75 3.85 -10.85
CA ASN A 62 13.67 4.14 -11.79
C ASN A 62 12.60 4.92 -11.06
N GLU A 63 12.42 6.18 -11.44
CA GLU A 63 11.38 7.04 -10.91
C GLU A 63 10.12 6.97 -11.78
N THR A 64 8.97 6.83 -11.15
CA THR A 64 7.67 6.69 -11.79
C THR A 64 6.67 7.58 -11.06
N VAL A 65 5.86 8.29 -11.83
CA VAL A 65 4.72 9.03 -11.31
C VAL A 65 3.45 8.38 -11.83
N TYR A 66 2.53 8.11 -10.92
CA TYR A 66 1.24 7.53 -11.21
C TYR A 66 0.13 8.42 -10.69
N ALA A 67 -0.93 8.56 -11.47
CA ALA A 67 -2.13 9.30 -11.12
C ALA A 67 -3.36 8.45 -11.46
N THR A 68 -4.35 8.44 -10.58
CA THR A 68 -5.62 7.73 -10.79
C THR A 68 -6.76 8.37 -10.01
N CYS A 69 -7.98 8.00 -10.36
CA CYS A 69 -9.17 8.22 -9.55
C CYS A 69 -9.35 7.05 -8.58
N VAL A 70 -9.88 7.32 -7.40
CA VAL A 70 -10.37 6.33 -6.44
C VAL A 70 -11.80 6.66 -6.06
N GLU A 71 -12.71 5.69 -6.16
CA GLU A 71 -14.14 5.90 -5.90
C GLU A 71 -14.47 6.11 -4.42
N ASN A 72 -13.57 5.68 -3.52
CA ASN A 72 -13.74 5.81 -2.09
C ASN A 72 -12.50 6.46 -1.47
N PHE A 73 -12.66 7.67 -0.91
CA PHE A 73 -11.62 8.46 -0.28
C PHE A 73 -10.94 7.72 0.87
N ALA A 74 -11.65 6.85 1.60
CA ALA A 74 -11.07 6.05 2.68
C ALA A 74 -10.05 5.01 2.19
N THR A 75 -10.09 4.66 0.90
CA THR A 75 -9.08 3.80 0.25
C THR A 75 -7.89 4.60 -0.28
N CYS A 76 -7.98 5.93 -0.27
CA CYS A 76 -6.94 6.83 -0.71
C CYS A 76 -5.89 7.01 0.39
N ARG A 77 -4.79 6.26 0.29
CA ARG A 77 -3.72 6.28 1.29
C ARG A 77 -2.66 7.31 0.92
N THR A 78 -2.32 8.15 1.88
CA THR A 78 -1.36 9.24 1.71
C THR A 78 -0.10 9.01 2.53
N GLY A 79 1.00 9.61 2.11
CA GLY A 79 2.26 9.63 2.82
C GLY A 79 3.30 8.64 2.28
N PRO A 80 4.49 8.65 2.89
CA PRO A 80 5.63 7.89 2.41
C PRO A 80 5.62 6.44 2.88
N ILE A 81 6.06 5.54 2.01
CA ILE A 81 6.35 4.14 2.32
C ILE A 81 7.76 3.81 1.82
N SER A 82 8.52 3.06 2.61
CA SER A 82 9.82 2.53 2.20
C SER A 82 9.89 1.03 2.43
N LEU A 83 10.25 0.28 1.39
CA LEU A 83 10.27 -1.18 1.35
C LEU A 83 11.65 -1.70 0.94
N THR A 84 12.05 -2.85 1.48
CA THR A 84 13.17 -3.66 0.99
C THR A 84 12.64 -5.05 0.69
N VAL A 85 12.52 -5.37 -0.60
CA VAL A 85 11.76 -6.53 -1.12
C VAL A 85 12.64 -7.53 -1.87
N GLY A 86 13.95 -7.39 -1.74
CA GLY A 86 14.99 -8.25 -2.29
C GLY A 86 16.38 -7.73 -1.90
N THR A 87 17.42 -8.53 -2.13
CA THR A 87 18.81 -8.21 -1.71
C THR A 87 19.28 -6.82 -2.17
N ASP A 88 18.96 -6.47 -3.42
CA ASP A 88 19.34 -5.19 -4.03
C ASP A 88 18.12 -4.41 -4.54
N LYS A 89 16.94 -4.64 -3.95
CA LYS A 89 15.68 -4.03 -4.38
C LYS A 89 15.01 -3.26 -3.25
N GLN A 90 15.09 -1.94 -3.32
CA GLN A 90 14.36 -1.03 -2.42
C GLN A 90 13.31 -0.26 -3.22
N VAL A 91 12.12 -0.11 -2.63
CA VAL A 91 11.02 0.64 -3.23
C VAL A 91 10.60 1.73 -2.27
N ARG A 92 10.54 2.96 -2.76
CA ARG A 92 10.19 4.13 -1.97
C ARG A 92 9.06 4.85 -2.67
N THR A 93 7.97 5.08 -1.96
CA THR A 93 6.81 5.76 -2.52
C THR A 93 6.44 6.94 -1.63
N ASN A 94 5.74 7.90 -2.21
CA ASN A 94 4.99 8.91 -1.49
C ASN A 94 3.69 9.14 -2.25
N SER A 95 2.56 9.10 -1.54
CA SER A 95 1.23 9.25 -2.15
C SER A 95 0.47 10.44 -1.56
N MET A 96 -0.40 11.05 -2.35
CA MET A 96 -1.31 12.09 -1.88
C MET A 96 -2.67 11.99 -2.55
N CYS A 97 -3.67 12.54 -1.87
CA CYS A 97 -5.06 12.49 -2.28
C CYS A 97 -5.69 13.88 -2.21
N CYS A 98 -6.55 14.21 -3.16
CA CYS A 98 -7.28 15.47 -3.14
C CYS A 98 -8.69 15.32 -3.76
N GLN A 99 -9.64 16.12 -3.25
CA GLN A 99 -11.07 16.04 -3.58
C GLN A 99 -11.57 17.34 -4.25
N SER A 100 -10.85 17.84 -5.24
CA SER A 100 -11.29 18.99 -6.02
C SER A 100 -10.82 18.92 -7.47
N ASN A 101 -11.51 19.64 -8.36
CA ASN A 101 -11.23 19.56 -9.78
C ASN A 101 -9.81 20.04 -10.08
N LEU A 102 -9.04 19.23 -10.82
CA LEU A 102 -7.64 19.53 -11.17
C LEU A 102 -6.74 19.84 -9.97
N CYS A 103 -7.07 19.33 -8.77
CA CYS A 103 -6.33 19.54 -7.51
C CYS A 103 -4.89 19.04 -7.55
N ASN A 104 -4.53 18.37 -8.62
CA ASN A 104 -3.27 17.71 -8.82
C ASN A 104 -2.29 18.44 -9.72
N GLN A 105 -2.65 19.64 -10.12
CA GLN A 105 -1.76 20.55 -10.80
C GLN A 105 -0.72 21.10 -9.81
N ASN A 106 0.52 21.24 -10.28
CA ASN A 106 1.62 21.88 -9.53
C ASN A 106 2.00 21.23 -8.20
N ILE A 107 1.70 19.95 -8.01
CA ILE A 107 2.18 19.19 -6.85
C ILE A 107 3.70 19.03 -6.93
N THR A 108 4.39 19.33 -5.83
CA THR A 108 5.78 18.93 -5.61
C THR A 108 5.81 17.84 -4.55
N MET A 109 6.28 16.65 -4.92
CA MET A 109 6.45 15.52 -4.02
C MET A 109 7.86 14.98 -4.13
N ALA A 110 8.34 14.39 -3.03
CA ALA A 110 9.59 13.65 -2.99
C ALA A 110 9.35 12.33 -2.27
N VAL A 111 10.05 11.29 -2.70
CA VAL A 111 10.14 10.02 -1.96
C VAL A 111 11.15 10.16 -0.81
N PRO A 112 11.05 9.33 0.24
CA PRO A 112 12.10 9.24 1.25
C PRO A 112 13.49 8.99 0.64
N PRO A 113 14.57 9.47 1.29
CA PRO A 113 15.92 9.16 0.85
C PRO A 113 16.18 7.64 0.94
N LYS A 114 16.98 7.13 0.00
CA LYS A 114 17.42 5.72 0.05
C LYS A 114 18.34 5.53 1.23
N SER A 115 18.05 4.55 2.08
CA SER A 115 18.98 4.15 3.14
C SER A 115 19.89 3.02 2.66
N SER A 116 21.18 3.13 2.94
CA SER A 116 22.16 2.04 2.83
C SER A 116 22.48 1.40 4.18
N LEU A 117 21.94 1.94 5.28
CA LEU A 117 22.22 1.49 6.64
C LEU A 117 21.31 0.32 7.01
N LYS A 118 21.91 -0.85 7.25
CA LYS A 118 21.22 -2.01 7.82
C LYS A 118 20.93 -1.77 9.30
N ASN A 119 19.71 -2.02 9.76
CA ASN A 119 19.28 -1.72 11.14
C ASN A 119 19.28 -2.94 12.09
N GLY A 120 19.71 -4.11 11.61
CA GLY A 120 19.80 -5.34 12.41
C GLY A 120 18.54 -6.22 12.40
N LEU A 121 17.42 -5.71 11.87
CA LEU A 121 16.19 -6.48 11.66
C LEU A 121 16.22 -7.22 10.31
N GLN A 122 15.43 -8.27 10.20
CA GLN A 122 15.29 -9.10 9.00
C GLN A 122 13.86 -9.52 8.74
N CYS A 123 13.56 -9.71 7.46
CA CYS A 123 12.31 -10.26 6.97
C CYS A 123 12.58 -11.25 5.84
N GLU A 124 11.69 -12.23 5.69
CA GLU A 124 11.57 -12.97 4.44
C GLU A 124 11.13 -11.99 3.33
N ALA A 125 11.78 -12.05 2.18
CA ALA A 125 11.43 -11.26 1.02
C ALA A 125 11.26 -12.13 -0.22
N CYS A 126 10.34 -11.68 -1.07
CA CYS A 126 10.20 -12.12 -2.44
C CYS A 126 9.39 -11.12 -3.24
N ASN A 127 9.60 -11.17 -4.54
CA ASN A 127 8.86 -10.41 -5.53
C ASN A 127 8.53 -11.37 -6.67
N ASP A 128 7.27 -11.82 -6.71
CA ASP A 128 6.83 -12.82 -7.69
C ASP A 128 5.51 -12.38 -8.34
N SER A 129 5.29 -12.96 -9.50
CA SER A 129 4.17 -12.72 -10.42
C SER A 129 3.18 -13.89 -10.41
N ASN A 130 3.40 -14.90 -9.58
CA ASN A 130 2.56 -16.10 -9.47
C ASN A 130 1.78 -16.09 -8.13
N ALA A 131 0.45 -16.18 -8.20
CA ALA A 131 -0.46 -16.01 -7.06
C ALA A 131 -0.21 -16.97 -5.89
N ASP A 132 0.36 -18.16 -6.15
CA ASP A 132 0.39 -19.24 -5.16
C ASP A 132 1.76 -19.46 -4.51
N GLN A 133 2.85 -18.89 -5.05
CA GLN A 133 4.20 -19.25 -4.60
C GLN A 133 5.20 -18.10 -4.64
N CYS A 134 5.65 -17.73 -3.45
CA CYS A 134 6.92 -17.07 -3.22
C CYS A 134 8.04 -18.14 -3.32
N LYS A 135 8.46 -18.50 -4.55
CA LYS A 135 9.38 -19.63 -4.80
C LYS A 135 10.80 -19.35 -4.33
N ASN A 136 11.26 -18.12 -4.55
CA ASN A 136 12.62 -17.69 -4.22
C ASN A 136 12.61 -16.78 -2.99
N ARG A 137 12.38 -17.39 -1.82
CA ARG A 137 12.43 -16.69 -0.54
C ARG A 137 13.86 -16.41 -0.16
N VAL A 138 14.15 -15.16 0.18
CA VAL A 138 15.45 -14.75 0.71
C VAL A 138 15.25 -13.93 1.97
N ASN A 139 16.11 -14.11 2.97
CA ASN A 139 16.11 -13.22 4.12
C ASN A 139 16.89 -11.96 3.77
N VAL A 140 16.23 -10.81 3.86
CA VAL A 140 16.83 -9.50 3.60
C VAL A 140 17.04 -8.76 4.91
N SER A 141 18.09 -7.95 4.97
CA SER A 141 18.30 -7.03 6.09
C SER A 141 17.45 -5.79 5.89
N CYS A 142 16.72 -5.37 6.92
CA CYS A 142 15.93 -4.15 6.88
C CYS A 142 16.84 -2.92 6.93
N MET A 143 16.41 -1.87 6.24
CA MET A 143 17.20 -0.66 5.99
C MET A 143 16.59 0.55 6.70
N GLY A 144 17.44 1.40 7.29
CA GLY A 144 17.02 2.64 7.95
C GLY A 144 15.94 2.39 9.01
N SER A 145 14.79 3.03 8.87
CA SER A 145 13.66 2.96 9.80
C SER A 145 12.67 1.81 9.53
N GLN A 146 12.99 0.87 8.64
CA GLN A 146 12.11 -0.27 8.36
C GLN A 146 12.08 -1.24 9.55
N ASP A 147 10.94 -1.35 10.21
CA ASP A 147 10.72 -2.10 11.44
C ASP A 147 9.63 -3.17 11.33
N ARG A 148 9.06 -3.34 10.13
CA ARG A 148 7.97 -4.29 9.84
C ARG A 148 8.33 -5.28 8.74
N CYS A 149 7.74 -6.47 8.81
CA CYS A 149 7.69 -7.42 7.70
C CYS A 149 6.30 -7.41 7.08
N ILE A 150 6.22 -7.25 5.76
CA ILE A 150 4.97 -7.30 5.00
C ILE A 150 4.83 -8.61 4.23
N ASP A 151 3.59 -9.05 4.04
CA ASP A 151 3.21 -10.12 3.13
C ASP A 151 1.95 -9.69 2.39
N PHE A 152 2.16 -9.09 1.22
CA PHE A 152 1.13 -8.52 0.38
C PHE A 152 0.87 -9.42 -0.83
N ALA A 153 -0.41 -9.56 -1.15
CA ALA A 153 -0.88 -10.13 -2.40
C ALA A 153 -1.92 -9.20 -3.01
N GLY A 154 -2.02 -9.16 -4.33
CA GLY A 154 -3.02 -8.33 -4.98
C GLY A 154 -3.27 -8.67 -6.44
N THR A 155 -4.42 -8.24 -6.94
CA THR A 155 -4.81 -8.37 -8.34
C THR A 155 -4.67 -7.00 -9.01
N PRO A 156 -4.16 -6.92 -10.24
CA PRO A 156 -4.05 -5.65 -10.96
C PRO A 156 -5.44 -5.03 -11.18
N VAL A 157 -5.51 -3.70 -11.09
CA VAL A 157 -6.74 -2.93 -11.33
C VAL A 157 -7.07 -2.84 -12.83
N SER A 158 -6.04 -2.84 -13.69
CA SER A 158 -6.19 -2.91 -15.14
C SER A 158 -6.08 -4.35 -15.64
N SER A 159 -6.50 -4.61 -16.89
CA SER A 159 -6.63 -5.95 -17.48
C SER A 159 -5.33 -6.74 -17.71
N THR A 160 -4.22 -6.37 -17.07
CA THR A 160 -3.07 -7.27 -16.98
C THR A 160 -3.45 -8.44 -16.07
N THR A 161 -3.02 -9.66 -16.36
CA THR A 161 -3.40 -10.85 -15.57
C THR A 161 -2.39 -11.18 -14.46
N THR A 162 -1.31 -10.42 -14.35
CA THR A 162 -0.21 -10.76 -13.46
C THR A 162 -0.49 -10.30 -12.02
N PRO A 163 -0.75 -11.22 -11.07
CA PRO A 163 -0.93 -10.86 -9.67
C PRO A 163 0.37 -10.34 -9.05
N LEU A 164 0.22 -9.58 -7.97
CA LEU A 164 1.32 -9.16 -7.11
C LEU A 164 1.48 -10.16 -5.98
N ILE A 165 2.70 -10.65 -5.75
CA ILE A 165 3.15 -11.21 -4.47
C ILE A 165 4.39 -10.46 -4.03
N LEU A 166 4.31 -9.84 -2.84
CA LEU A 166 5.36 -8.97 -2.32
C LEU A 166 5.58 -9.21 -0.83
N LYS A 167 6.79 -9.63 -0.50
CA LYS A 167 7.26 -9.73 0.88
C LYS A 167 8.53 -8.94 1.08
N GLY A 168 8.75 -8.48 2.31
CA GLY A 168 10.01 -7.86 2.69
C GLY A 168 9.89 -6.94 3.90
N CYS A 169 10.92 -6.15 4.12
CA CYS A 169 10.93 -5.13 5.15
C CYS A 169 10.13 -3.90 4.72
N ALA A 170 9.50 -3.23 5.68
CA ALA A 170 8.73 -2.02 5.45
C ALA A 170 8.82 -1.06 6.65
N THR A 171 8.55 0.22 6.40
CA THR A 171 8.21 1.17 7.47
C THR A 171 6.80 0.92 8.01
N GLN A 172 6.55 1.29 9.27
CA GLN A 172 5.23 1.24 9.91
C GLN A 172 4.06 1.70 9.02
N SER A 173 4.25 2.77 8.24
CA SER A 173 3.23 3.33 7.36
C SER A 173 2.68 2.33 6.32
N ALA A 174 3.47 1.34 5.90
CA ALA A 174 3.00 0.30 5.00
C ALA A 174 1.86 -0.54 5.61
N CYS A 175 1.81 -0.65 6.93
CA CYS A 175 0.83 -1.48 7.65
C CYS A 175 -0.56 -0.83 7.73
N GLU A 176 -0.67 0.41 7.27
CA GLU A 176 -1.93 1.11 7.06
C GLU A 176 -2.64 0.66 5.77
N LEU A 177 -1.91 0.00 4.86
CA LEU A 177 -2.51 -0.68 3.71
C LEU A 177 -3.39 -1.84 4.20
N LYS A 178 -4.54 -2.01 3.56
CA LYS A 178 -5.56 -3.01 3.92
C LYS A 178 -5.99 -3.79 2.70
N VAL A 179 -6.58 -4.95 2.94
CA VAL A 179 -7.32 -5.70 1.92
C VAL A 179 -8.38 -4.78 1.28
N ASN A 180 -8.58 -4.91 -0.02
CA ASN A 180 -9.37 -4.04 -0.90
C ASN A 180 -8.82 -2.61 -1.05
N GLY A 181 -7.68 -2.29 -0.43
CA GLY A 181 -6.96 -1.05 -0.68
C GLY A 181 -6.10 -1.12 -1.93
N ASN A 182 -5.86 0.05 -2.54
CA ASN A 182 -4.98 0.18 -3.70
C ASN A 182 -3.52 0.30 -3.26
N PHE A 183 -2.64 -0.39 -3.98
CA PHE A 183 -1.20 -0.28 -3.81
C PHE A 183 -0.54 -0.13 -5.18
N HIS A 184 0.18 0.97 -5.37
CA HIS A 184 0.97 1.20 -6.58
C HIS A 184 2.35 0.60 -6.41
N TYR A 185 2.73 -0.25 -7.36
CA TYR A 185 4.01 -0.93 -7.35
C TYR A 185 4.50 -1.19 -8.77
N SER A 186 5.72 -0.78 -9.08
CA SER A 186 6.40 -1.07 -10.34
C SER A 186 5.56 -0.72 -11.57
N LYS A 187 4.99 0.50 -11.60
CA LYS A 187 4.13 1.06 -12.68
C LYS A 187 2.74 0.44 -12.80
N GLN A 188 2.33 -0.43 -11.89
CA GLN A 188 1.01 -1.05 -11.89
C GLN A 188 0.30 -0.79 -10.57
N THR A 189 -1.02 -0.62 -10.62
CA THR A 189 -1.85 -0.54 -9.41
C THR A 189 -2.51 -1.89 -9.18
N TYR A 190 -2.46 -2.33 -7.92
CA TYR A 190 -3.04 -3.58 -7.45
C TYR A 190 -4.08 -3.30 -6.37
N THR A 191 -5.21 -4.00 -6.45
CA THR A 191 -6.12 -4.15 -5.32
C THR A 191 -5.57 -5.26 -4.43
N LEU A 192 -5.24 -4.92 -3.18
CA LEU A 192 -4.67 -5.90 -2.25
C LEU A 192 -5.72 -6.95 -1.85
N THR A 193 -5.40 -8.21 -2.07
CA THR A 193 -6.16 -9.37 -1.57
C THR A 193 -5.59 -9.87 -0.25
N LYS A 194 -4.34 -9.52 0.06
CA LYS A 194 -3.65 -9.79 1.33
C LYS A 194 -2.80 -8.59 1.71
N ALA A 195 -2.81 -8.23 3.00
CA ALA A 195 -2.12 -7.05 3.53
C ALA A 195 -1.55 -7.31 4.94
N ASP A 196 -0.85 -8.44 5.13
CA ASP A 196 -0.29 -8.77 6.44
C ASP A 196 0.91 -7.89 6.75
N CYS A 197 0.99 -7.46 8.00
CA CYS A 197 2.14 -6.73 8.54
C CYS A 197 2.41 -7.15 9.98
N VAL A 198 3.66 -7.52 10.27
CA VAL A 198 4.12 -7.92 11.60
C VAL A 198 5.41 -7.20 11.97
N PRO A 199 5.76 -7.09 13.27
CA PRO A 199 7.10 -6.62 13.67
C PRO A 199 8.21 -7.44 13.00
N ALA A 200 9.26 -6.78 12.55
CA ALA A 200 10.46 -7.46 12.06
C ALA A 200 11.29 -8.01 13.23
N THR A 201 12.04 -9.08 12.97
CA THR A 201 12.84 -9.78 13.99
C THR A 201 14.32 -9.60 13.78
N SER A 202 15.11 -9.57 14.86
CA SER A 202 16.57 -9.52 14.77
C SER A 202 17.16 -10.83 14.24
N LYS A 203 18.31 -10.73 13.56
CA LYS A 203 19.11 -11.88 13.14
C LYS A 203 19.60 -12.64 14.38
N GLY A 204 18.92 -13.73 14.74
CA GLY A 204 19.25 -14.55 15.92
C GLY A 204 18.10 -14.75 16.92
N SER A 205 16.95 -14.09 16.71
CA SER A 205 15.73 -14.45 17.43
C SER A 205 15.13 -15.73 16.84
N ASN A 206 15.70 -16.88 17.20
CA ASN A 206 14.97 -18.14 17.10
C ASN A 206 13.73 -17.96 17.97
N ALA A 207 12.56 -17.79 17.35
CA ALA A 207 11.28 -17.83 18.03
C ALA A 207 11.01 -19.26 18.50
N ALA A 208 11.77 -19.72 19.49
CA ALA A 208 11.35 -20.76 20.42
C ALA A 208 10.40 -20.11 21.45
N ILE A 209 9.32 -19.51 20.98
CA ILE A 209 8.26 -18.97 21.81
C ILE A 209 6.97 -19.56 21.28
N HIS A 210 6.71 -20.83 21.62
CA HIS A 210 5.38 -21.45 21.68
C HIS A 210 5.45 -22.86 22.34
N ALA A 211 6.18 -23.00 23.47
CA ALA A 211 6.17 -24.26 24.22
C ALA A 211 6.41 -24.11 25.75
N LEU A 212 6.09 -22.94 26.34
CA LEU A 212 6.21 -22.76 27.81
C LEU A 212 5.00 -22.05 28.43
N ALA A 213 3.80 -22.33 27.93
CA ALA A 213 2.57 -22.08 28.67
C ALA A 213 1.80 -23.39 28.77
N PHE A 214 1.38 -23.73 30.00
CA PHE A 214 0.72 -24.97 30.45
C PHE A 214 1.64 -26.13 30.85
N PHE A 215 2.28 -26.04 32.02
CA PHE A 215 2.22 -27.13 33.01
C PHE A 215 2.53 -26.59 34.42
N PRO A 216 1.52 -26.25 35.24
CA PRO A 216 1.71 -26.15 36.68
C PRO A 216 0.88 -27.22 37.41
N THR A 217 0.91 -28.48 37.01
CA THR A 217 0.27 -29.56 37.81
C THR A 217 0.91 -30.92 37.56
N LEU A 218 2.09 -31.22 38.13
CA LEU A 218 2.40 -32.60 38.57
C LEU A 218 3.62 -32.71 39.52
N ALA A 219 4.02 -31.66 40.23
CA ALA A 219 5.02 -31.77 41.30
C ALA A 219 4.46 -32.41 42.58
N GLY A 220 3.13 -32.64 42.67
CA GLY A 220 2.47 -33.17 43.86
C GLY A 220 2.43 -34.70 43.98
N LEU A 221 2.78 -35.48 42.94
CA LEU A 221 2.58 -36.93 42.96
C LEU A 221 3.78 -37.76 43.45
N LEU A 222 4.94 -37.14 43.70
CA LEU A 222 6.15 -37.84 44.16
C LEU A 222 6.31 -37.93 45.68
N LEU A 223 5.51 -37.21 46.46
CA LEU A 223 5.60 -37.22 47.93
C LEU A 223 4.68 -38.25 48.62
N VAL A 224 3.77 -38.91 47.90
CA VAL A 224 2.83 -39.88 48.51
C VAL A 224 3.38 -41.32 48.53
N LYS A 225 4.46 -41.61 47.80
CA LYS A 225 5.06 -42.97 47.76
C LYS A 225 6.12 -43.27 48.84
N GLN A 226 6.33 -42.38 49.80
CA GLN A 226 7.29 -42.57 50.91
C GLN A 226 6.62 -42.78 52.28
N LEU A 227 5.28 -42.90 52.32
CA LEU A 227 4.49 -43.04 53.56
C LEU A 227 3.52 -44.24 53.56
N SER A 228 3.83 -45.30 52.80
CA SER A 228 3.15 -46.60 52.94
C SER A 228 4.15 -47.74 53.00
#